data_AF-A0A3D4HCY5-F1
#
_entry.id   AF-A0A3D4HCY5-F1
#
_cell.length_a   1.000
_cell.length_b   1.000
_cell.length_c   1.000
_cell.angle_alpha   90.00
_cell.angle_beta   90.00
_cell.angle_gamma   90.00
#
_symmetry.space_group_name_H-M   'P 1'
#
loop_
_entity.id
_entity.type
_entity.pdbx_description
1 polymer ?
#
loop_
_entity_poly.entity_id
_entity_poly.type
_entity_poly.pdbx_seq_one_letter_code
_entity_poly.pdbx_strand_id
1 'polypeptide(L)'
;MLKMLKTMSVFEARKNFSELINLTYYNNYEIVVEKMGKPMIKMIKITNPIKKTLSRSEIMDKYAGVWNVDISKEIVKSTKSFRKNFKIIN
;
A
#
# COMPACT_ATOMS: atom_id res chain seq x y z
N MET A 1 15.61 -8.70 10.90
CA MET A 1 16.66 -7.69 11.16
C MET A 1 17.00 -7.05 9.82
N LEU A 2 16.89 -5.72 9.70
CA LEU A 2 17.23 -5.00 8.45
C LEU A 2 18.75 -5.05 8.25
N LYS A 3 19.20 -5.37 7.04
CA LYS A 3 20.63 -5.42 6.70
C LYS A 3 21.02 -4.12 6.00
N MET A 4 22.03 -3.43 6.56
CA MET A 4 22.74 -2.25 6.03
C MET A 4 21.89 -1.09 5.46
N LEU A 5 22.15 0.12 5.97
CA LEU A 5 21.66 1.35 5.38
C LEU A 5 22.44 1.66 4.08
N LYS A 6 21.75 1.76 2.94
CA LYS A 6 22.35 2.22 1.67
C LYS A 6 21.74 3.57 1.29
N THR A 7 22.57 4.61 1.20
CA THR A 7 22.17 5.93 0.71
C THR A 7 22.49 6.07 -0.78
N MET A 8 21.63 6.75 -1.53
CA MET A 8 21.85 7.02 -2.96
C MET A 8 21.10 8.25 -3.44
N SER A 9 21.53 8.81 -4.58
CA SER A 9 20.85 9.94 -5.19
C SER A 9 19.52 9.56 -5.86
N VAL A 10 18.58 10.51 -5.96
CA VAL A 10 17.33 10.34 -6.74
C VAL A 10 17.61 9.96 -8.19
N PHE A 11 18.68 10.48 -8.79
CA PHE A 11 19.04 10.19 -10.18
C PHE A 11 19.38 8.71 -10.37
N GLU A 12 20.24 8.19 -9.50
CA GLU A 12 20.66 6.79 -9.50
C GLU A 12 19.48 5.87 -9.17
N ALA A 13 18.67 6.25 -8.19
CA ALA A 13 17.49 5.49 -7.79
C ALA A 13 16.45 5.37 -8.91
N ARG A 14 16.29 6.41 -9.74
CA ARG A 14 15.40 6.38 -10.90
C ARG A 14 15.92 5.45 -11.99
N LYS A 15 17.23 5.44 -12.22
CA LYS A 15 17.86 4.59 -13.24
C LYS A 15 17.76 3.10 -12.89
N ASN A 16 17.91 2.75 -11.61
CA ASN A 16 18.02 1.36 -11.14
C ASN A 16 16.83 0.93 -10.25
N PHE A 17 15.65 1.51 -10.46
CA PHE A 17 14.52 1.37 -9.53
C PHE A 17 14.11 -0.09 -9.26
N SER A 18 14.05 -0.93 -10.30
CA SER A 18 13.69 -2.34 -10.16
C SER A 18 14.65 -3.12 -9.26
N GLU A 19 15.94 -2.83 -9.34
CA GLU A 19 16.95 -3.47 -8.50
C GLU A 19 16.81 -3.06 -7.03
N LEU A 20 16.44 -1.80 -6.76
CA LEU A 20 16.16 -1.33 -5.40
C LEU A 20 14.97 -2.05 -4.77
N ILE A 21 13.93 -2.30 -5.54
CA ILE A 21 12.77 -3.09 -5.08
C ILE A 21 13.22 -4.51 -4.72
N ASN A 22 14.04 -5.14 -5.56
CA ASN A 22 14.55 -6.48 -5.27
C ASN A 22 15.42 -6.51 -4.01
N LEU A 23 16.34 -5.55 -3.86
CA LEU A 23 17.21 -5.44 -2.69
C LEU A 23 16.41 -5.21 -1.39
N THR A 24 15.40 -4.34 -1.44
CA THR A 24 14.56 -4.08 -0.28
C THR A 24 13.66 -5.27 0.06
N TYR A 25 13.04 -5.91 -0.93
CA TYR A 25 12.07 -6.98 -0.70
C TYR A 25 12.70 -8.34 -0.37
N TYR A 26 13.69 -8.78 -1.16
CA TYR A 26 14.30 -10.10 -0.98
C TYR A 26 15.43 -10.06 0.05
N ASN A 27 16.24 -9.00 0.03
CA ASN A 27 17.47 -8.95 0.82
C ASN A 27 17.32 -8.13 2.12
N ASN A 28 16.12 -7.59 2.41
CA ASN A 28 15.81 -6.77 3.58
C ASN A 28 16.73 -5.55 3.76
N TYR A 29 17.13 -4.92 2.65
CA TYR A 29 17.88 -3.66 2.69
C TYR A 29 16.99 -2.49 3.14
N GLU A 30 17.61 -1.55 3.83
CA GLU A 30 17.04 -0.24 4.13
C GLU A 30 17.72 0.80 3.24
N ILE A 31 16.95 1.39 2.32
CA ILE A 31 17.50 2.30 1.32
C ILE A 31 16.96 3.70 1.55
N VAL A 32 17.85 4.69 1.63
CA VAL A 32 17.51 6.10 1.73
C VAL A 32 17.89 6.78 0.43
N VAL A 33 16.91 7.42 -0.20
CA VAL A 33 17.10 8.17 -1.44
C VAL A 33 17.16 9.64 -1.10
N GLU A 34 18.22 10.30 -1.57
CA GLU A 34 18.54 11.69 -1.31
C GLU A 34 18.44 12.55 -2.57
N LYS A 35 17.99 13.79 -2.41
CA LYS A 35 18.04 14.81 -3.45
C LYS A 35 18.90 15.96 -2.95
N MET A 36 20.00 16.24 -3.66
CA MET A 36 20.93 17.33 -3.30
C MET A 36 21.42 17.22 -1.84
N GLY A 37 21.79 16.00 -1.41
CA GLY A 37 22.27 15.72 -0.05
C GLY A 37 21.20 15.75 1.04
N LYS A 38 19.91 15.88 0.68
CA LYS A 38 18.79 15.81 1.63
C LYS A 38 18.02 14.50 1.47
N PRO A 39 17.80 13.72 2.54
CA PRO A 39 16.99 12.51 2.49
C PRO A 39 15.54 12.86 2.15
N MET A 40 14.96 12.15 1.18
CA MET A 40 13.59 12.37 0.71
C MET A 40 12.72 11.12 0.88
N ILE A 41 13.24 9.96 0.54
CA ILE A 41 12.45 8.71 0.49
C ILE A 41 13.21 7.63 1.24
N LYS A 42 12.48 6.85 2.02
CA LYS A 42 12.99 5.66 2.69
C LYS A 42 12.24 4.44 2.16
N MET A 43 12.97 3.46 1.65
CA MET A 43 12.42 2.21 1.16
C MET A 43 12.75 1.10 2.17
N ILE A 44 11.70 0.41 2.62
CA ILE A 44 11.78 -0.71 3.54
C ILE A 44 10.79 -1.79 3.11
N LYS A 45 11.11 -3.05 3.43
CA LYS A 45 10.16 -4.14 3.27
C LYS A 45 8.99 -3.98 4.24
N ILE A 46 7.78 -4.17 3.72
CA ILE A 46 6.58 -4.29 4.56
C ILE A 46 6.65 -5.62 5.31
N THR A 47 6.82 -5.55 6.62
CA THR A 47 6.86 -6.74 7.51
C THR A 47 5.52 -7.05 8.14
N ASN A 48 4.65 -6.05 8.27
CA ASN A 48 3.31 -6.26 8.80
C ASN A 48 2.44 -6.86 7.70
N PRO A 49 1.69 -7.94 7.97
CA PRO A 49 0.66 -8.37 7.05
C PRO A 49 -0.27 -7.17 6.83
N ILE A 50 -0.43 -6.76 5.58
CA ILE A 50 -1.44 -5.78 5.19
C ILE A 50 -2.73 -6.27 5.84
N LYS A 51 -3.33 -5.46 6.73
CA LYS A 51 -4.61 -5.81 7.37
C LYS A 51 -5.52 -6.28 6.25
N LYS A 52 -5.90 -7.57 6.29
CA LYS A 52 -6.69 -8.21 5.25
C LYS A 52 -7.91 -7.33 5.01
N THR A 53 -7.96 -6.63 3.88
CA THR A 53 -9.14 -5.85 3.53
C THR A 53 -10.26 -6.86 3.41
N LEU A 54 -11.25 -6.77 4.29
CA LEU A 54 -12.36 -7.72 4.30
C LEU A 54 -13.00 -7.73 2.92
N SER A 55 -13.13 -8.93 2.35
CA SER A 55 -13.84 -9.16 1.11
C SER A 55 -15.30 -8.72 1.26
N ARG A 56 -15.95 -8.42 0.14
CA ARG A 56 -17.36 -8.00 0.13
C ARG A 56 -18.26 -9.00 0.84
N SER A 57 -18.01 -10.31 0.70
CA SER A 57 -18.74 -11.35 1.42
C SER A 57 -18.51 -11.26 2.93
N GLU A 58 -17.26 -11.14 3.39
CA GLU A 58 -16.95 -11.00 4.82
C GLU A 58 -17.57 -9.73 5.45
N ILE A 59 -17.68 -8.63 4.68
CA ILE A 59 -18.40 -7.42 5.11
C ILE A 59 -19.90 -7.70 5.19
N MET A 60 -20.49 -8.31 4.15
CA MET A 60 -21.92 -8.59 4.13
C MET A 60 -22.32 -9.56 5.24
N ASP A 61 -21.54 -10.62 5.50
CA ASP A 61 -21.80 -11.57 6.58
C ASP A 61 -21.74 -10.89 7.97
N LYS A 62 -20.79 -9.96 8.16
CA LYS A 62 -20.67 -9.21 9.42
C LYS A 62 -21.84 -8.26 9.67
N TYR A 63 -22.46 -7.74 8.62
CA TYR A 63 -23.51 -6.73 8.71
C TYR A 63 -24.89 -7.21 8.25
N ALA A 64 -25.03 -8.47 7.83
CA ALA A 64 -26.30 -9.08 7.48
C ALA A 64 -27.18 -9.19 8.72
N GLY A 65 -28.38 -8.60 8.67
CA GLY A 65 -29.32 -8.57 9.80
C GLY A 65 -29.15 -7.38 10.76
N VAL A 66 -28.20 -6.47 10.52
CA VAL A 66 -28.10 -5.24 11.30
C VAL A 66 -29.18 -4.25 10.85
N TRP A 67 -30.31 -4.23 11.53
CA TRP A 67 -31.43 -3.28 11.34
C TRP A 67 -31.14 -1.87 11.90
N ASN A 68 -29.86 -1.47 12.03
CA ASN A 68 -29.49 -0.20 12.63
C ASN A 68 -29.15 0.84 11.54
N VAL A 69 -29.96 1.89 11.46
CA VAL A 69 -30.06 2.82 10.32
C VAL A 69 -28.77 3.61 10.08
N ASP A 70 -27.94 3.84 11.11
CA ASP A 70 -26.72 4.64 10.96
C ASP A 70 -25.59 3.89 10.24
N ILE A 71 -25.51 2.57 10.40
CA ILE A 71 -24.51 1.72 9.73
C ILE A 71 -24.81 1.61 8.23
N SER A 72 -26.10 1.67 7.84
CA SER A 72 -26.53 1.60 6.44
C SER A 72 -26.02 2.79 5.60
N LYS A 73 -25.88 3.97 6.19
CA LYS A 73 -25.42 5.19 5.50
C LYS A 73 -23.94 5.13 5.13
N GLU A 74 -23.10 4.49 5.94
CA GLU A 74 -21.68 4.28 5.61
C GLU A 74 -21.49 3.25 4.50
N ILE A 75 -22.31 2.19 4.49
CA ILE A 75 -22.30 1.17 3.44
C ILE A 75 -22.64 1.77 2.07
N VAL A 76 -23.61 2.70 1.99
CA VAL A 76 -23.95 3.40 0.73
C VAL A 76 -22.81 4.29 0.23
N LYS A 77 -22.06 4.95 1.13
CA LYS A 77 -20.88 5.76 0.74
C LYS A 77 -19.77 4.89 0.17
N SER A 78 -19.46 3.75 0.79
CA SER A 78 -18.40 2.84 0.35
C SER A 78 -18.71 2.13 -0.99
N THR A 79 -19.98 1.85 -1.26
CA THR A 79 -20.41 1.20 -2.51
C THR A 79 -20.47 2.17 -3.69
N LYS A 80 -20.79 3.46 -3.46
CA LYS A 80 -20.77 4.49 -4.51
C LYS A 80 -19.35 4.78 -5.02
N SER A 81 -18.35 4.79 -4.15
CA SER A 81 -16.94 4.99 -4.55
C SER A 81 -16.40 3.81 -5.36
N PHE A 82 -16.83 2.58 -5.05
CA PHE A 82 -16.47 1.40 -5.84
C PHE A 82 -16.97 1.46 -7.29
N ARG A 83 -18.22 1.89 -7.52
CA ARG A 83 -18.78 2.01 -8.88
C ARG A 83 -18.07 3.06 -9.74
N LYS A 84 -17.55 4.15 -9.15
CA LYS A 84 -16.83 5.19 -9.91
C LYS A 84 -15.47 4.74 -10.43
N ASN A 85 -14.84 3.77 -9.77
CA ASN A 85 -13.49 3.28 -10.13
C ASN A 85 -13.52 1.99 -10.96
N PHE A 86 -14.71 1.45 -11.24
CA PHE A 86 -14.90 0.31 -12.14
C PHE A 86 -15.04 0.82 -13.58
N LYS A 87 -13.92 1.00 -14.29
CA LYS A 87 -13.93 1.06 -15.76
C LYS A 87 -13.82 -0.35 -16.29
N ILE A 88 -14.88 -0.83 -16.95
CA ILE A 88 -14.80 -2.01 -17.82
C ILE A 88 -14.01 -1.54 -19.03
N ILE A 89 -12.78 -2.04 -19.18
CA ILE A 89 -11.98 -1.85 -20.39
C ILE A 89 -12.50 -2.92 -21.35
N ASN A 90 -13.28 -2.50 -22.35
CA ASN A 90 -13.58 -3.32 -23.53
C ASN A 90 -12.43 -3.27 -24.51
#